data_AF-A0A1R3W3D3-F1
#
_entry.id   AF-A0A1R3W3D3-F1
#
_cell.length_a   1.000
_cell.length_b   1.000
_cell.length_c   1.000
_cell.angle_alpha   90.00
_cell.angle_beta   90.00
_cell.angle_gamma   90.00
#
_symmetry.space_group_name_H-M   'P 1'
#
loop_
_entity.id
_entity.type
_entity.pdbx_description
1 polymer ?
#
loop_
_entity_poly.entity_id
_entity_poly.type
_entity_poly.pdbx_seq_one_letter_code
_entity_poly.pdbx_strand_id
1 'polypeptide(L)'
;MTQERRRSGPISATELLAQLAADGDYQRARQKDEAARASVASELSRAEQPILVDLRQAGIRVESVWDLVNTAEPYPSALPVLIDHLERGAYPSRVLNSLGRALAVRDSERYWERLKAVYLSTRDAGAMDGAAVALAAAASENVLDDLISFIDVEDRGETRIYFVRPILRVGGEVGLGLVRALQHDPFFAKEARLALRGRRLLDR
;
A
#
# COMPACT_ATOMS: atom_id res chain seq x y z
N MET A 1 26.39 48.92 -23.20
CA MET A 1 26.46 48.75 -21.74
C MET A 1 25.82 47.41 -21.41
N THR A 2 26.64 46.40 -21.17
CA THR A 2 26.25 44.99 -21.02
C THR A 2 25.99 44.73 -19.54
N GLN A 3 24.74 44.43 -19.17
CA GLN A 3 24.37 44.17 -17.78
C GLN A 3 24.78 42.73 -17.43
N GLU A 4 25.86 42.59 -16.67
CA GLU A 4 26.30 41.31 -16.13
C GLU A 4 25.22 40.72 -15.22
N ARG A 5 24.66 39.57 -15.62
CA ARG A 5 23.86 38.72 -14.72
C ARG A 5 24.78 38.15 -13.65
N ARG A 6 24.85 38.80 -12.50
CA ARG A 6 25.48 38.24 -11.29
C ARG A 6 24.82 36.90 -10.98
N ARG A 7 25.60 35.81 -11.04
CA ARG A 7 25.16 34.48 -10.58
C ARG A 7 24.96 34.55 -9.08
N SER A 8 23.71 34.41 -8.63
CA SER A 8 23.37 34.37 -7.20
C SER A 8 24.06 33.18 -6.55
N GLY A 9 24.76 33.40 -5.44
CA GLY A 9 25.39 32.34 -4.64
C GLY A 9 24.35 31.40 -4.02
N PRO A 10 24.79 30.30 -3.38
CA PRO A 10 23.87 29.40 -2.68
C PRO A 10 23.10 30.17 -1.59
N ILE A 11 21.77 30.09 -1.61
CA ILE A 11 20.88 30.66 -0.60
C ILE A 11 20.66 29.67 0.53
N SER A 12 20.52 30.17 1.75
CA SER A 12 20.15 29.34 2.91
C SER A 12 18.68 28.90 2.85
N ALA A 13 18.32 27.83 3.55
CA ALA A 13 16.94 27.37 3.66
C ALA A 13 16.01 28.45 4.24
N THR A 14 16.50 29.23 5.20
CA THR A 14 15.75 30.35 5.80
C THR A 14 15.49 31.47 4.79
N GLU A 15 16.50 31.85 4.00
CA GLU A 15 16.34 32.86 2.94
C GLU A 15 15.40 32.37 1.83
N LEU A 16 15.47 31.09 1.46
CA LEU A 16 14.54 30.48 0.51
C LEU A 16 13.10 30.50 1.05
N LEU A 17 12.87 30.12 2.31
CA LEU A 17 11.54 30.18 2.93
C LEU A 17 10.99 31.61 2.97
N ALA A 18 11.82 32.61 3.25
CA ALA A 18 11.42 34.01 3.23
C ALA A 18 11.07 34.49 1.80
N GLN A 19 11.84 34.07 0.79
CA GLN A 19 11.51 34.34 -0.62
C GLN A 19 10.18 33.71 -1.02
N LEU A 20 9.96 32.43 -0.67
CA LEU A 20 8.71 31.73 -0.94
C LEU A 20 7.52 32.35 -0.20
N ALA A 21 7.72 32.85 1.03
CA ALA A 21 6.68 33.54 1.79
C ALA A 21 6.27 34.87 1.13
N ALA A 22 7.22 35.59 0.54
CA ALA A 22 6.99 36.86 -0.16
C ALA A 22 6.49 36.68 -1.62
N ASP A 23 6.67 35.50 -2.21
CA ASP A 23 6.21 35.17 -3.56
C ASP A 23 4.70 34.90 -3.58
N GLY A 24 3.94 35.90 -4.05
CA GLY A 24 2.48 35.81 -4.13
C GLY A 24 1.96 34.73 -5.09
N ASP A 25 2.69 34.38 -6.15
CA ASP A 25 2.30 33.30 -7.07
C ASP A 25 2.50 31.94 -6.42
N TYR A 26 3.63 31.75 -5.72
CA TYR A 26 3.88 30.54 -4.94
C TYR A 26 2.84 30.35 -3.84
N GLN A 27 2.50 31.40 -3.09
CA GLN A 27 1.48 31.31 -2.02
C GLN A 27 0.10 30.98 -2.58
N ARG A 28 -0.31 31.60 -3.71
CA ARG A 28 -1.59 31.27 -4.38
C ARG A 28 -1.62 29.81 -4.86
N ALA A 29 -0.55 29.34 -5.49
CA ALA A 29 -0.44 27.95 -5.94
C ALA A 29 -0.53 26.99 -4.75
N ARG A 30 0.22 27.27 -3.66
CA ARG A 30 0.20 26.46 -2.45
C ARG A 30 -1.19 26.42 -1.79
N GLN A 31 -1.87 27.56 -1.68
CA GLN A 31 -3.22 27.63 -1.13
C GLN A 31 -4.23 26.83 -1.97
N LYS A 32 -4.13 26.90 -3.30
CA LYS A 32 -4.98 26.10 -4.20
C LYS A 32 -4.75 24.61 -4.01
N ASP A 33 -3.49 24.18 -3.92
CA ASP A 33 -3.13 22.79 -3.68
C ASP A 33 -3.60 22.31 -2.30
N GLU A 34 -3.43 23.13 -1.27
CA GLU A 34 -3.88 22.83 0.10
C GLU A 34 -5.40 22.72 0.18
N ALA A 35 -6.14 23.62 -0.46
CA ALA A 35 -7.60 23.56 -0.55
C ALA A 35 -8.07 22.29 -1.30
N ALA A 36 -7.41 21.93 -2.40
CA ALA A 36 -7.71 20.70 -3.13
C ALA A 36 -7.47 19.45 -2.27
N ARG A 37 -6.35 19.41 -1.53
CA ARG A 37 -6.04 18.31 -0.60
C ARG A 37 -7.05 18.23 0.54
N ALA A 38 -7.43 19.36 1.12
CA ALA A 38 -8.42 19.43 2.20
C ALA A 38 -9.79 18.93 1.74
N SER A 39 -10.22 19.28 0.52
CA SER A 39 -11.46 18.78 -0.08
C SER A 39 -11.45 17.26 -0.21
N VAL A 40 -10.39 16.71 -0.80
CA VAL A 40 -10.24 15.24 -0.96
C VAL A 40 -10.19 14.55 0.41
N ALA A 41 -9.46 15.11 1.38
CA ALA A 41 -9.39 14.55 2.73
C ALA A 41 -10.75 14.52 3.42
N SER A 42 -11.57 15.57 3.27
CA SER A 42 -12.92 15.61 3.82
C SER A 42 -13.83 14.56 3.19
N GLU A 43 -13.75 14.35 1.88
CA GLU A 43 -14.53 13.32 1.18
C GLU A 43 -14.18 11.91 1.66
N LEU A 44 -12.88 11.62 1.80
CA LEU A 44 -12.41 10.33 2.31
C LEU A 44 -12.81 10.11 3.76
N SER A 45 -12.63 11.12 4.61
CA SER A 45 -13.04 11.07 6.03
C SER A 45 -14.53 10.79 6.18
N ARG A 46 -15.38 11.39 5.33
CA ARG A 46 -16.81 11.10 5.30
C ARG A 46 -17.09 9.67 4.84
N ALA A 47 -16.38 9.18 3.83
CA ALA A 47 -16.54 7.81 3.34
C ALA A 47 -16.10 6.76 4.36
N GLU A 48 -15.12 7.06 5.22
CA GLU A 48 -14.63 6.15 6.26
C GLU A 48 -15.60 6.01 7.45
N GLN A 49 -16.53 6.95 7.66
CA GLN A 49 -17.38 6.98 8.86
C GLN A 49 -18.11 5.66 9.17
N PRO A 50 -18.72 4.94 8.20
CA PRO A 50 -19.34 3.65 8.50
C PRO A 50 -18.35 2.63 9.08
N ILE A 51 -17.11 2.62 8.58
CA ILE A 51 -16.05 1.72 9.05
C ILE A 51 -15.66 2.07 10.48
N LEU A 52 -15.49 3.37 10.78
CA LEU A 52 -15.13 3.84 12.12
C LEU A 52 -16.23 3.55 13.16
N VAL A 53 -17.50 3.59 12.75
CA VAL A 53 -18.62 3.21 13.60
C VAL A 53 -18.55 1.73 13.95
N ASP A 54 -18.34 0.86 12.97
CA ASP A 54 -18.31 -0.59 13.17
C ASP A 54 -17.04 -1.01 13.95
N LEU A 55 -15.90 -0.38 13.70
CA LEU A 55 -14.68 -0.56 14.49
C LEU A 55 -14.88 -0.17 15.97
N ARG A 56 -15.57 0.95 16.21
CA ARG A 56 -15.89 1.40 17.58
C ARG A 56 -16.80 0.41 18.30
N GLN A 57 -17.76 -0.20 17.61
CA GLN A 57 -18.60 -1.26 18.17
C GLN A 57 -17.79 -2.52 18.53
N ALA A 58 -16.73 -2.82 17.76
CA ALA A 58 -15.75 -3.86 18.07
C ALA A 58 -14.71 -3.47 19.13
N GLY A 59 -14.86 -2.30 19.77
CA GLY A 59 -13.98 -1.82 20.83
C GLY A 59 -12.71 -1.11 20.34
N ILE A 60 -12.58 -0.85 19.04
CA ILE A 60 -11.41 -0.20 18.42
C ILE A 60 -11.73 1.26 18.15
N ARG A 61 -10.93 2.18 18.72
CA ARG A 61 -11.12 3.62 18.58
C ARG A 61 -9.96 4.20 17.77
N VAL A 62 -10.26 4.59 16.54
CA VAL A 62 -9.33 5.24 15.61
C VAL A 62 -10.07 6.39 14.90
N GLU A 63 -9.31 7.37 14.42
CA GLU A 63 -9.84 8.53 13.68
C GLU A 63 -9.83 8.28 12.17
N SER A 64 -8.99 7.35 11.72
CA SER A 64 -8.93 6.85 10.35
C SER A 64 -8.59 5.37 10.32
N VAL A 65 -8.99 4.67 9.25
CA VAL A 65 -8.48 3.33 8.96
C VAL A 65 -6.95 3.33 8.85
N TRP A 66 -6.36 4.45 8.41
CA TRP A 66 -4.92 4.63 8.29
C TRP A 66 -4.18 4.55 9.64
N ASP A 67 -4.84 4.80 10.76
CA ASP A 67 -4.23 4.68 12.09
C ASP A 67 -3.85 3.22 12.39
N LEU A 68 -4.65 2.26 11.92
CA LEU A 68 -4.37 0.83 12.03
C LEU A 68 -3.18 0.40 11.17
N VAL A 69 -2.91 1.11 10.07
CA VAL A 69 -1.74 0.86 9.21
C VAL A 69 -0.44 1.31 9.89
N ASN A 70 -0.50 2.36 10.71
CA ASN A 70 0.69 2.95 11.34
C ASN A 70 0.94 2.47 12.77
N THR A 71 0.02 1.70 13.36
CA THR A 71 0.21 1.16 14.70
C THR A 71 1.01 -0.13 14.68
N ALA A 72 1.85 -0.33 15.69
CA ALA A 72 2.48 -1.60 15.99
C ALA A 72 1.62 -2.47 16.93
N GLU A 73 0.58 -1.89 17.54
CA GLU A 73 -0.30 -2.60 18.46
C GLU A 73 -1.17 -3.60 17.69
N PRO A 74 -1.25 -4.88 18.13
CA PRO A 74 -2.14 -5.85 17.51
C PRO A 74 -3.62 -5.46 17.67
N TYR A 75 -4.40 -5.60 16.60
CA TYR A 75 -5.84 -5.29 16.57
C TYR A 75 -6.68 -6.48 16.03
N PRO A 76 -6.58 -7.69 16.59
CA PRO A 76 -7.27 -8.86 16.05
C PRO A 76 -8.80 -8.72 16.02
N SER A 77 -9.38 -7.92 16.92
CA SER A 77 -10.83 -7.62 16.92
C SER A 77 -11.28 -6.68 15.79
N ALA A 78 -10.37 -5.92 15.17
CA ALA A 78 -10.68 -5.11 13.99
C ALA A 78 -10.79 -5.95 12.72
N LEU A 79 -10.04 -7.05 12.61
CA LEU A 79 -9.90 -7.80 11.36
C LEU A 79 -11.24 -8.28 10.76
N PRO A 80 -12.20 -8.85 11.54
CA PRO A 80 -13.52 -9.20 10.99
C PRO A 80 -14.24 -7.99 10.39
N VAL A 81 -14.21 -6.85 11.06
CA VAL A 81 -14.85 -5.61 10.57
C VAL A 81 -14.19 -5.14 9.27
N LEU A 82 -12.86 -5.12 9.22
CA LEU A 82 -12.12 -4.65 8.05
C LEU A 82 -12.39 -5.51 6.81
N ILE A 83 -12.40 -6.84 6.95
CA ILE A 83 -12.68 -7.73 5.81
C ILE A 83 -14.14 -7.61 5.34
N ASP A 84 -15.09 -7.46 6.25
CA ASP A 84 -16.50 -7.27 5.91
C ASP A 84 -16.71 -5.99 5.09
N HIS A 85 -16.04 -4.89 5.44
CA HIS A 85 -16.09 -3.64 4.65
C HIS A 85 -15.37 -3.75 3.31
N LEU A 86 -14.23 -4.43 3.26
CA LEU A 86 -13.48 -4.62 2.02
C LEU A 86 -14.30 -5.42 1.01
N GLU A 87 -14.97 -6.50 1.44
CA GLU A 87 -15.86 -7.30 0.59
C GLU A 87 -17.10 -6.54 0.15
N ARG A 88 -17.70 -5.75 1.05
CA ARG A 88 -18.87 -4.92 0.73
C ARG A 88 -18.59 -3.94 -0.40
N GLY A 89 -17.36 -3.41 -0.45
CA GLY A 89 -16.99 -2.39 -1.43
C GLY A 89 -17.77 -1.10 -1.23
N ALA A 90 -18.05 -0.39 -2.33
CA ALA A 90 -18.78 0.89 -2.35
C ALA A 90 -18.10 2.05 -1.58
N TYR A 91 -16.78 1.97 -1.43
CA TYR A 91 -15.95 3.08 -0.93
C TYR A 91 -15.07 3.63 -2.07
N PRO A 92 -14.59 4.88 -1.96
CA PRO A 92 -13.54 5.37 -2.83
C PRO A 92 -12.32 4.44 -2.81
N SER A 93 -11.65 4.25 -3.94
CA SER A 93 -10.53 3.30 -4.08
C SER A 93 -9.46 3.48 -3.00
N ARG A 94 -9.19 4.72 -2.58
CA ARG A 94 -8.22 5.01 -1.52
C ARG A 94 -8.62 4.46 -0.14
N VAL A 95 -9.92 4.43 0.17
CA VAL A 95 -10.44 3.82 1.40
C VAL A 95 -10.34 2.30 1.32
N LEU A 96 -10.70 1.70 0.18
CA LEU A 96 -10.56 0.26 -0.06
C LEU A 96 -9.09 -0.19 0.04
N ASN A 97 -8.16 0.62 -0.47
CA ASN A 97 -6.74 0.38 -0.31
C ASN A 97 -6.30 0.43 1.16
N SER A 98 -6.80 1.41 1.92
CA SER A 98 -6.49 1.56 3.35
C SER A 98 -7.02 0.37 4.17
N LEU A 99 -8.23 -0.13 3.86
CA LEU A 99 -8.77 -1.35 4.43
C LEU A 99 -7.88 -2.56 4.16
N GLY A 100 -7.49 -2.78 2.89
CA GLY A 100 -6.60 -3.88 2.53
C GLY A 100 -5.23 -3.80 3.21
N ARG A 101 -4.65 -2.60 3.32
CA ARG A 101 -3.39 -2.38 4.05
C ARG A 101 -3.51 -2.60 5.55
N ALA A 102 -4.63 -2.21 6.17
CA ALA A 102 -4.91 -2.53 7.57
C ALA A 102 -5.11 -4.03 7.80
N LEU A 103 -5.53 -4.78 6.77
CA LEU A 103 -5.58 -6.24 6.79
C LEU A 103 -4.21 -6.90 6.52
N ALA A 104 -3.15 -6.14 6.24
CA ALA A 104 -1.83 -6.67 5.93
C ALA A 104 -1.02 -7.08 7.17
N VAL A 105 -1.61 -7.97 7.94
CA VAL A 105 -1.03 -8.59 9.14
C VAL A 105 -1.14 -10.10 9.05
N ARG A 106 -0.25 -10.82 9.76
CA ARG A 106 -0.20 -12.29 9.73
C ARG A 106 -1.54 -12.92 10.11
N ASP A 107 -2.22 -12.37 11.12
CA ASP A 107 -3.49 -12.89 11.63
C ASP A 107 -4.63 -12.89 10.59
N SER A 108 -4.47 -12.17 9.48
CA SER A 108 -5.41 -12.18 8.36
C SER A 108 -5.39 -13.47 7.54
N GLU A 109 -4.45 -14.40 7.79
CA GLU A 109 -4.41 -15.73 7.14
C GLU A 109 -5.74 -16.48 7.29
N ARG A 110 -6.42 -16.32 8.43
CA ARG A 110 -7.76 -16.92 8.64
C ARG A 110 -8.84 -16.43 7.67
N TYR A 111 -8.59 -15.33 6.96
CA TYR A 111 -9.48 -14.75 5.96
C TYR A 111 -8.91 -14.92 4.54
N TRP A 112 -7.97 -15.84 4.34
CA TRP A 112 -7.29 -16.05 3.06
C TRP A 112 -8.24 -16.15 1.86
N GLU A 113 -9.21 -17.06 1.91
CA GLU A 113 -10.16 -17.26 0.81
C GLU A 113 -11.01 -16.02 0.52
N ARG A 114 -11.34 -15.23 1.55
CA ARG A 114 -12.08 -13.98 1.43
C ARG A 114 -11.24 -12.90 0.73
N LEU A 115 -9.99 -12.73 1.17
CA LEU A 115 -9.03 -11.82 0.55
C LEU A 115 -8.73 -12.21 -0.90
N LYS A 116 -8.54 -13.49 -1.17
CA LYS A 116 -8.34 -14.06 -2.50
C LYS A 116 -9.54 -13.77 -3.40
N ALA A 117 -10.75 -14.00 -2.90
CA ALA A 117 -11.98 -13.69 -3.64
C ALA A 117 -12.06 -12.20 -4.01
N VAL A 118 -11.76 -11.29 -3.08
CA VAL A 118 -11.70 -9.85 -3.38
C VAL A 118 -10.64 -9.55 -4.44
N TYR A 119 -9.42 -10.04 -4.26
CA TYR A 119 -8.30 -9.80 -5.18
C TYR A 119 -8.61 -10.25 -6.61
N LEU A 120 -9.22 -11.43 -6.77
CA LEU A 120 -9.52 -12.03 -8.08
C LEU A 120 -10.80 -11.48 -8.73
N SER A 121 -11.75 -10.93 -7.97
CA SER A 121 -13.04 -10.47 -8.51
C SER A 121 -13.11 -8.96 -8.73
N THR A 122 -12.41 -8.16 -7.93
CA THR A 122 -12.53 -6.71 -7.98
C THR A 122 -11.98 -6.11 -9.27
N ARG A 123 -12.59 -5.01 -9.70
CA ARG A 123 -12.08 -4.11 -10.75
C ARG A 123 -11.64 -2.75 -10.19
N ASP A 124 -11.86 -2.51 -8.90
CA ASP A 124 -11.35 -1.32 -8.23
C ASP A 124 -9.86 -1.49 -7.95
N ALA A 125 -9.04 -0.55 -8.44
CA ALA A 125 -7.58 -0.63 -8.31
C ALA A 125 -7.11 -0.57 -6.84
N GLY A 126 -7.81 0.18 -5.99
CA GLY A 126 -7.46 0.32 -4.58
C GLY A 126 -7.75 -0.93 -3.78
N ALA A 127 -8.91 -1.56 -4.00
CA ALA A 127 -9.25 -2.86 -3.44
C ALA A 127 -8.29 -3.96 -3.92
N MET A 128 -7.93 -3.96 -5.21
CA MET A 128 -6.99 -4.93 -5.78
C MET A 128 -5.61 -4.82 -5.13
N ASP A 129 -5.03 -3.61 -5.11
CA ASP A 129 -3.73 -3.34 -4.48
C ASP A 129 -3.76 -3.66 -2.98
N GLY A 130 -4.81 -3.23 -2.28
CA GLY A 130 -4.98 -3.49 -0.85
C GLY A 130 -5.07 -4.98 -0.53
N ALA A 131 -5.88 -5.74 -1.27
CA ALA A 131 -6.02 -7.18 -1.08
C ALA A 131 -4.74 -7.94 -1.42
N ALA A 132 -4.01 -7.54 -2.47
CA ALA A 132 -2.71 -8.15 -2.81
C ALA A 132 -1.68 -7.93 -1.69
N VAL A 133 -1.61 -6.73 -1.12
CA VAL A 133 -0.75 -6.44 0.04
C VAL A 133 -1.17 -7.27 1.26
N ALA A 134 -2.47 -7.41 1.52
CA ALA A 134 -3.00 -8.23 2.61
C ALA A 134 -2.59 -9.71 2.47
N LEU A 135 -2.81 -10.29 1.28
CA LEU A 135 -2.43 -11.67 0.95
C LEU A 135 -0.91 -11.87 1.09
N ALA A 136 -0.11 -10.94 0.59
CA ALA A 136 1.35 -11.04 0.69
C ALA A 136 1.86 -11.06 2.15
N ALA A 137 1.25 -10.26 3.02
CA ALA A 137 1.59 -10.21 4.44
C ALA A 137 1.07 -11.44 5.22
N ALA A 138 -0.14 -11.89 4.92
CA ALA A 138 -0.79 -13.04 5.55
C ALA A 138 -0.23 -14.40 5.10
N ALA A 139 0.55 -14.42 4.01
CA ALA A 139 1.06 -15.65 3.40
C ALA A 139 1.81 -16.57 4.37
N SER A 140 1.45 -17.86 4.30
CA SER A 140 2.08 -19.00 4.97
C SER A 140 2.43 -20.09 3.96
N GLU A 141 3.07 -21.16 4.42
CA GLU A 141 3.44 -22.31 3.57
C GLU A 141 2.20 -23.04 3.02
N ASN A 142 1.07 -23.00 3.73
CA ASN A 142 -0.17 -23.69 3.35
C ASN A 142 -0.82 -23.13 2.08
N VAL A 143 -0.47 -21.91 1.70
CA VAL A 143 -1.07 -21.17 0.58
C VAL A 143 -0.05 -20.87 -0.52
N LEU A 144 1.06 -21.60 -0.54
CA LEU A 144 2.13 -21.41 -1.52
C LEU A 144 1.62 -21.56 -2.96
N ASP A 145 0.78 -22.55 -3.23
CA ASP A 145 0.24 -22.80 -4.57
C ASP A 145 -0.59 -21.63 -5.08
N ASP A 146 -1.36 -20.98 -4.20
CA ASP A 146 -2.11 -19.78 -4.54
C ASP A 146 -1.17 -18.62 -4.89
N LEU A 147 -0.14 -18.39 -4.08
CA LEU A 147 0.86 -17.34 -4.34
C LEU A 147 1.53 -17.53 -5.69
N ILE A 148 1.92 -18.76 -6.02
CA ILE A 148 2.50 -19.09 -7.32
C ILE A 148 1.46 -18.82 -8.42
N SER A 149 0.21 -19.26 -8.25
CA SER A 149 -0.84 -19.04 -9.24
C SER A 149 -1.09 -17.56 -9.53
N PHE A 150 -0.96 -16.68 -8.52
CA PHE A 150 -1.17 -15.25 -8.69
C PHE A 150 -0.17 -14.58 -9.63
N ILE A 151 1.02 -15.16 -9.82
CA ILE A 151 2.01 -14.68 -10.78
C ILE A 151 1.46 -14.74 -12.22
N ASP A 152 0.61 -15.72 -12.51
CA ASP A 152 0.10 -15.97 -13.86
C ASP A 152 -1.25 -15.27 -14.15
N VAL A 153 -1.82 -14.57 -13.18
CA VAL A 153 -3.11 -13.88 -13.34
C VAL A 153 -2.90 -12.51 -14.01
N GLU A 154 -2.61 -12.50 -15.31
CA GLU A 154 -2.18 -11.31 -16.07
C GLU A 154 -3.10 -10.09 -15.91
N ASP A 155 -4.41 -10.29 -15.75
CA ASP A 155 -5.39 -9.21 -15.59
C ASP A 155 -5.26 -8.46 -14.24
N ARG A 156 -4.38 -8.92 -13.34
CA ARG A 156 -4.01 -8.24 -12.09
C ARG A 156 -2.82 -7.30 -12.23
N GLY A 157 -2.19 -7.25 -13.39
CA GLY A 157 -1.15 -6.27 -13.71
C GLY A 157 -0.02 -6.23 -12.68
N GLU A 158 0.34 -5.02 -12.24
CA GLU A 158 1.46 -4.72 -11.33
C GLU A 158 1.30 -5.30 -9.92
N THR A 159 0.08 -5.54 -9.45
CA THR A 159 -0.14 -6.05 -8.09
C THR A 159 0.45 -7.45 -7.88
N ARG A 160 0.68 -8.21 -8.96
CA ARG A 160 1.34 -9.52 -8.91
C ARG A 160 2.75 -9.48 -8.33
N ILE A 161 3.45 -8.33 -8.43
CA ILE A 161 4.81 -8.21 -7.90
C ILE A 161 4.86 -8.43 -6.39
N TYR A 162 3.75 -8.18 -5.68
CA TYR A 162 3.69 -8.36 -4.22
C TYR A 162 3.91 -9.81 -3.79
N PHE A 163 3.69 -10.79 -4.66
CA PHE A 163 3.80 -12.22 -4.31
C PHE A 163 5.23 -12.78 -4.47
N VAL A 164 6.12 -12.09 -5.17
CA VAL A 164 7.51 -12.56 -5.39
C VAL A 164 8.25 -12.79 -4.08
N ARG A 165 8.16 -11.84 -3.13
CA ARG A 165 8.82 -11.98 -1.80
C ARG A 165 8.14 -13.03 -0.92
N PRO A 166 6.80 -13.06 -0.76
CA PRO A 166 6.10 -14.14 -0.07
C PRO A 166 6.49 -15.52 -0.57
N ILE A 167 6.49 -15.76 -1.88
CA ILE A 167 6.89 -17.04 -2.48
C ILE A 167 8.31 -17.42 -2.03
N LEU A 168 9.25 -16.47 -2.06
CA LEU A 168 10.62 -16.72 -1.60
C LEU A 168 10.69 -17.02 -0.10
N ARG A 169 9.85 -16.35 0.70
CA ARG A 169 9.80 -16.44 2.17
C ARG A 169 9.24 -17.78 2.65
N VAL A 170 8.15 -18.25 2.04
CA VAL A 170 7.43 -19.45 2.51
C VAL A 170 7.66 -20.70 1.64
N GLY A 171 8.23 -20.54 0.43
CA GLY A 171 8.28 -21.63 -0.55
C GLY A 171 9.51 -22.53 -0.52
N GLY A 172 10.44 -22.36 0.44
CA GLY A 172 11.66 -23.17 0.52
C GLY A 172 12.47 -23.20 -0.78
N GLU A 173 12.82 -24.41 -1.25
CA GLU A 173 13.53 -24.62 -2.53
C GLU A 173 12.64 -24.35 -3.75
N VAL A 174 11.34 -24.66 -3.67
CA VAL A 174 10.38 -24.41 -4.76
C VAL A 174 10.27 -22.91 -5.03
N GLY A 175 10.04 -22.12 -3.97
CA GLY A 175 9.97 -20.67 -4.06
C GLY A 175 11.29 -20.04 -4.49
N LEU A 176 12.43 -20.57 -4.02
CA LEU A 176 13.74 -20.13 -4.48
C LEU A 176 13.96 -20.38 -5.97
N GLY A 177 13.60 -21.57 -6.46
CA GLY A 177 13.69 -21.94 -7.87
C GLY A 177 12.83 -21.04 -8.75
N LEU A 178 11.57 -20.83 -8.38
CA LEU A 178 10.65 -19.95 -9.10
C LEU A 178 11.17 -18.51 -9.16
N VAL A 179 11.54 -17.93 -8.02
CA VAL A 179 12.00 -16.53 -7.98
C VAL A 179 13.33 -16.35 -8.72
N ARG A 180 14.19 -17.38 -8.79
CA ARG A 180 15.38 -17.36 -9.67
C ARG A 180 14.99 -17.32 -11.14
N ALA A 181 14.01 -18.11 -11.57
CA ALA A 181 13.51 -18.06 -12.95
C ALA A 181 12.96 -16.67 -13.30
N LEU A 182 12.22 -16.06 -12.37
CA LEU A 182 11.67 -14.70 -12.53
C LEU A 182 12.71 -13.59 -12.66
N GLN A 183 14.00 -13.82 -12.36
CA GLN A 183 15.05 -12.80 -12.55
C GLN A 183 15.28 -12.40 -14.01
N HIS A 184 14.85 -13.25 -14.94
CA HIS A 184 14.94 -13.06 -16.39
C HIS A 184 13.60 -12.66 -17.01
N ASP A 185 12.51 -12.68 -16.25
CA ASP A 185 11.21 -12.26 -16.71
C ASP A 185 11.16 -10.71 -16.87
N PRO A 186 10.74 -10.16 -18.02
CA PRO A 186 10.70 -8.72 -18.26
C PRO A 186 9.91 -7.92 -17.22
N PHE A 187 8.89 -8.53 -16.63
CA PHE A 187 7.99 -7.89 -15.68
C PHE A 187 8.49 -8.07 -14.24
N PHE A 188 8.87 -9.29 -13.85
CA PHE A 188 9.25 -9.61 -12.47
C PHE A 188 10.75 -9.44 -12.16
N ALA A 189 11.61 -9.25 -13.16
CA ALA A 189 13.07 -9.24 -12.98
C ALA A 189 13.56 -8.30 -11.88
N LYS A 190 13.01 -7.09 -11.81
CA LYS A 190 13.41 -6.10 -10.79
C LYS A 190 13.08 -6.62 -9.39
N GLU A 191 11.86 -7.06 -9.15
CA GLU A 191 11.42 -7.50 -7.82
C GLU A 191 12.09 -8.81 -7.42
N ALA A 192 12.24 -9.76 -8.34
CA ALA A 192 12.93 -11.02 -8.11
C ALA A 192 14.40 -10.82 -7.69
N ARG A 193 15.13 -9.91 -8.35
CA ARG A 193 16.51 -9.56 -7.99
C ARG A 193 16.59 -8.91 -6.61
N LEU A 194 15.66 -8.02 -6.27
CA LEU A 194 15.60 -7.39 -4.95
C LEU A 194 15.32 -8.42 -3.85
N ALA A 195 14.35 -9.31 -4.06
CA ALA A 195 14.00 -10.37 -3.12
C ALA A 195 15.19 -11.29 -2.83
N LEU A 196 15.88 -11.76 -3.88
CA LEU A 196 17.03 -12.66 -3.74
C LEU A 196 18.24 -11.98 -3.09
N ARG A 197 18.46 -10.68 -3.34
CA ARG A 197 19.49 -9.92 -2.65
C ARG A 197 19.20 -9.79 -1.16
N GLY A 198 17.93 -9.55 -0.80
CA GLY A 198 17.50 -9.47 0.60
C GLY A 198 17.75 -10.76 1.38
N ARG A 199 17.38 -11.93 0.82
CA ARG A 199 17.59 -13.23 1.46
C ARG A 199 19.07 -13.51 1.77
N ARG A 200 19.98 -13.23 0.83
CA ARG A 200 21.43 -13.41 1.03
C ARG A 200 22.02 -12.57 2.17
N LEU A 201 21.36 -11.49 2.56
CA LEU A 201 21.80 -10.65 3.69
C LEU A 201 21.32 -11.18 5.03
N LEU A 202 20.27 -12.00 5.07
CA LEU A 202 19.75 -12.64 6.28
C LEU A 202 20.47 -13.95 6.60
N ASP A 203 21.05 -14.60 5.59
CA ASP A 203 21.83 -15.84 5.72
C ASP A 203 23.32 -15.59 6.12
N ARG A 204 23.69 -14.35 6.47
CA ARG A 204 25.04 -13.94 6.91
C ARG A 204 25.01 -13.50 8.36
#